data_AF-A0A2P2KL98-F1
#
_entry.id   AF-A0A2P2KL98-F1
#
_cell.length_a   1.000
_cell.length_b   1.000
_cell.length_c   1.000
_cell.angle_alpha   90.00
_cell.angle_beta   90.00
_cell.angle_gamma   90.00
#
_symmetry.space_group_name_H-M   'P 1'
#
loop_
_entity.id
_entity.type
_entity.pdbx_description
1 polymer ?
#
loop_
_entity_poly.entity_id
_entity_poly.type
_entity_poly.pdbx_seq_one_letter_code
_entity_poly.pdbx_strand_id
1 'polypeptide(L)'
;MQVLAEDENNAKALFRRGKARAELGQTDAAREDFLKARNYAPKDKAITRELCLLAEHDKAVYQKQKELYKGIFGTPPQPKPSPANLLIRIYQWLLLIWQWLLSLFGRLFKQGTHKTD
;
A
#
# COMPACT_ATOMS: atom_id res chain seq x y z
N MET A 1 -28.75 -16.52 -34.24
CA MET A 1 -27.64 -17.47 -34.49
C MET A 1 -26.80 -17.54 -33.21
N GLN A 2 -27.14 -18.46 -32.31
CA GLN A 2 -26.45 -18.66 -31.03
C GLN A 2 -25.55 -19.87 -31.18
N VAL A 3 -24.25 -19.63 -31.31
CA VAL A 3 -23.23 -20.67 -31.43
C VAL A 3 -22.26 -20.45 -30.28
N LEU A 4 -21.92 -21.53 -29.56
CA LEU A 4 -20.88 -21.63 -28.51
C LEU A 4 -21.33 -21.47 -27.04
N ALA A 5 -22.39 -22.18 -26.63
CA ALA A 5 -22.62 -22.49 -25.22
C ALA A 5 -21.84 -23.73 -24.72
N GLU A 6 -21.02 -24.36 -25.58
CA GLU A 6 -20.41 -25.67 -25.29
C GLU A 6 -19.01 -25.65 -24.64
N ASP A 7 -18.48 -24.49 -24.27
CA ASP A 7 -17.10 -24.41 -23.77
C ASP A 7 -16.89 -23.37 -22.65
N GLU A 8 -17.85 -23.31 -21.72
CA GLU A 8 -17.82 -22.37 -20.58
C GLU A 8 -16.58 -22.54 -19.68
N ASN A 9 -15.94 -23.71 -19.73
CA ASN A 9 -14.70 -24.05 -19.01
C ASN A 9 -13.43 -23.98 -19.88
N ASN A 10 -13.51 -23.53 -21.14
CA ASN A 10 -12.34 -23.43 -22.00
C ASN A 10 -11.66 -22.06 -21.81
N ALA A 11 -10.41 -22.09 -21.35
CA ALA A 11 -9.56 -20.92 -21.20
C ALA A 11 -9.57 -19.99 -22.43
N LYS A 12 -9.66 -20.55 -23.65
CA LYS A 12 -9.70 -19.75 -24.89
C LYS A 12 -11.02 -19.00 -25.07
N ALA A 13 -12.15 -19.60 -24.69
CA ALA A 13 -13.46 -18.96 -24.77
C ALA A 13 -13.55 -17.81 -23.76
N LEU A 14 -13.10 -18.05 -22.52
CA LEU A 14 -13.00 -17.02 -21.47
C LEU A 14 -12.08 -15.88 -21.89
N PHE A 15 -10.91 -16.18 -22.49
CA PHE A 15 -10.00 -15.15 -22.99
C PHE A 15 -10.63 -14.29 -24.09
N ARG A 16 -11.30 -14.91 -25.08
CA ARG A 16 -11.98 -14.18 -26.16
C ARG A 16 -13.13 -13.31 -25.64
N ARG A 17 -13.93 -13.83 -24.70
CA ARG A 17 -15.01 -13.09 -24.07
C ARG A 17 -14.49 -11.90 -23.25
N GLY A 18 -13.43 -12.13 -22.47
CA GLY A 18 -12.75 -11.07 -21.72
C GLY A 18 -12.21 -9.98 -22.63
N LYS A 19 -11.62 -10.34 -23.76
CA LYS A 19 -11.14 -9.37 -24.76
C LYS A 19 -12.26 -8.53 -25.37
N ALA A 20 -13.36 -9.16 -25.80
CA ALA A 20 -14.52 -8.45 -26.31
C ALA A 20 -15.12 -7.49 -25.26
N ARG A 21 -15.19 -7.93 -23.99
CA ARG A 21 -15.66 -7.08 -22.88
C ARG A 21 -14.73 -5.92 -22.59
N ALA A 22 -13.40 -6.11 -22.70
CA ALA A 22 -12.43 -5.04 -22.56
C ALA A 22 -12.58 -4.00 -23.67
N GLU A 23 -12.79 -4.44 -24.92
CA GLU A 23 -13.07 -3.56 -26.07
C GLU A 23 -14.39 -2.80 -25.92
N LEU A 24 -15.38 -3.39 -25.24
CA LEU A 24 -16.65 -2.74 -24.89
C LEU A 24 -16.55 -1.81 -23.67
N GLY A 25 -15.36 -1.63 -23.07
CA GLY A 25 -15.15 -0.82 -21.88
C GLY A 25 -15.65 -1.45 -20.57
N GLN A 26 -16.08 -2.71 -20.59
CA GLN A 26 -16.50 -3.47 -19.42
C GLN A 26 -15.28 -4.08 -18.71
N THR A 27 -14.39 -3.23 -18.20
CA THR A 27 -13.07 -3.62 -17.66
C THR A 27 -13.17 -4.60 -16.48
N ASP A 28 -14.15 -4.43 -15.59
CA ASP A 28 -14.37 -5.32 -14.44
C ASP A 28 -14.79 -6.73 -14.88
N ALA A 29 -15.78 -6.82 -15.77
CA ALA A 29 -16.24 -8.10 -16.31
C ALA A 29 -15.15 -8.77 -17.18
N ALA A 30 -14.35 -7.98 -17.90
CA ALA A 30 -13.20 -8.49 -18.63
C ALA A 30 -12.12 -9.07 -17.71
N ARG A 31 -11.83 -8.39 -16.60
CA ARG A 31 -10.90 -8.86 -15.58
C ARG A 31 -11.34 -10.20 -15.00
N GLU A 32 -12.61 -10.35 -14.64
CA GLU A 32 -13.14 -11.61 -14.12
C GLU A 32 -12.93 -12.77 -15.10
N ASP A 33 -13.21 -12.53 -16.38
CA ASP A 33 -13.03 -13.53 -17.43
C ASP A 33 -11.55 -13.92 -17.62
N PHE A 34 -10.64 -12.94 -17.60
CA PHE A 34 -9.21 -13.22 -17.67
C PHE A 34 -8.68 -13.94 -16.43
N LEU A 35 -9.18 -13.60 -15.23
CA LEU A 35 -8.82 -14.29 -14.00
C LEU A 35 -9.28 -15.76 -14.02
N LYS A 36 -10.51 -16.01 -14.48
CA LYS A 36 -11.02 -17.38 -14.70
C LYS A 36 -10.16 -18.10 -15.73
N ALA A 37 -9.87 -17.47 -16.88
CA ALA A 37 -9.01 -18.06 -17.91
C ALA A 37 -7.61 -18.42 -17.38
N ARG A 38 -7.03 -17.57 -16.51
CA ARG A 38 -5.73 -17.82 -15.86
C ARG A 38 -5.74 -19.02 -14.93
N ASN A 39 -6.86 -19.29 -14.25
CA ASN A 39 -6.98 -20.47 -13.39
C ASN A 39 -6.91 -21.77 -14.20
N TYR A 40 -7.50 -21.79 -15.40
CA TYR A 40 -7.45 -22.95 -16.29
C TYR A 40 -6.14 -23.04 -17.10
N ALA A 41 -5.52 -21.91 -17.44
CA ALA A 41 -4.30 -21.85 -18.24
C ALA A 41 -3.25 -20.89 -17.61
N PRO A 42 -2.64 -21.25 -16.47
CA PRO A 42 -1.72 -20.36 -15.75
C PRO A 42 -0.41 -20.08 -16.49
N LYS A 43 -0.06 -20.91 -17.48
CA LYS A 43 1.16 -20.76 -18.29
C LYS A 43 0.98 -19.81 -19.48
N ASP A 44 -0.24 -19.34 -19.74
CA ASP A 44 -0.50 -18.45 -20.87
C ASP A 44 -0.07 -17.00 -20.56
N LYS A 45 0.95 -16.55 -21.28
CA LYS A 45 1.49 -15.19 -21.16
C LYS A 45 0.54 -14.14 -21.71
N ALA A 46 -0.36 -14.49 -22.64
CA ALA A 46 -1.32 -13.55 -23.20
C ALA A 46 -2.30 -13.06 -22.12
N ILE A 47 -2.85 -13.99 -21.33
CA ILE A 47 -3.77 -13.67 -20.23
C ILE A 47 -3.11 -12.74 -19.20
N THR A 48 -1.85 -13.01 -18.86
CA THR A 48 -1.09 -12.18 -17.92
C THR A 48 -0.86 -10.76 -18.46
N ARG A 49 -0.58 -10.63 -19.76
CA ARG A 49 -0.40 -9.32 -20.41
C ARG A 49 -1.69 -8.50 -20.37
N GLU A 50 -2.82 -9.09 -20.74
CA GLU A 50 -4.12 -8.39 -20.71
C GLU A 50 -4.50 -7.94 -19.30
N LEU A 51 -4.26 -8.78 -18.28
CA LEU A 51 -4.47 -8.39 -16.88
C LEU A 51 -3.58 -7.21 -16.44
N CYS A 52 -2.33 -7.15 -16.93
CA CYS A 52 -1.43 -6.04 -16.67
C CYS A 52 -1.94 -4.74 -17.33
N LEU A 53 -2.37 -4.82 -18.59
CA LEU A 53 -2.93 -3.67 -19.32
C LEU A 53 -4.18 -3.12 -18.61
N LEU A 54 -5.08 -4.00 -18.17
CA LEU A 54 -6.25 -3.58 -17.37
C LEU A 54 -5.83 -2.92 -16.05
N ALA A 55 -4.81 -3.43 -15.37
CA ALA A 55 -4.33 -2.83 -14.13
C ALA A 55 -3.65 -1.45 -14.34
N GLU A 56 -2.96 -1.26 -15.46
CA GLU A 56 -2.38 0.03 -15.85
C GLU A 56 -3.48 1.06 -16.14
N HIS A 57 -4.51 0.65 -16.88
CA HIS A 57 -5.68 1.49 -17.15
C HIS A 57 -6.38 1.92 -15.85
N ASP A 58 -6.65 0.99 -14.94
CA ASP A 58 -7.27 1.29 -13.65
C ASP A 58 -6.43 2.25 -12.80
N LYS A 59 -5.10 2.08 -12.80
CA LYS A 59 -4.19 3.00 -12.11
C LYS A 59 -4.27 4.40 -12.72
N ALA A 60 -4.33 4.52 -14.04
CA ALA A 60 -4.48 5.80 -14.72
C ALA A 60 -5.82 6.47 -14.36
N VAL A 61 -6.93 5.73 -14.38
CA VAL A 61 -8.25 6.22 -13.96
C VAL A 61 -8.22 6.67 -12.50
N TYR A 62 -7.65 5.87 -11.61
CA TYR A 62 -7.54 6.21 -10.19
C TYR A 62 -6.70 7.47 -9.97
N GLN A 63 -5.59 7.64 -10.71
CA GLN A 63 -4.78 8.86 -10.61
C GLN A 63 -5.56 10.10 -11.06
N LYS A 64 -6.30 10.01 -12.18
CA LYS A 64 -7.15 11.10 -12.66
C LYS A 64 -8.26 11.45 -11.66
N GLN A 65 -8.90 10.43 -11.10
CA GLN A 65 -9.87 10.63 -10.02
C GLN A 65 -9.21 11.31 -8.82
N LYS A 66 -8.07 10.81 -8.34
CA LYS A 66 -7.34 11.39 -7.21
C LYS A 66 -7.00 12.87 -7.44
N GLU A 67 -6.57 13.25 -8.64
CA GLU A 67 -6.31 14.64 -9.02
C GLU A 67 -7.59 15.50 -8.95
N LEU A 68 -8.68 15.00 -9.53
CA LEU A 68 -9.98 15.68 -9.51
C LEU A 68 -10.51 15.84 -8.08
N TYR A 69 -10.51 14.76 -7.29
CA TYR A 69 -10.98 14.76 -5.91
C TYR A 69 -10.15 15.66 -4.99
N LYS A 70 -8.82 15.77 -5.21
CA LYS A 70 -7.98 16.74 -4.49
C LYS A 70 -8.44 18.18 -4.68
N GLY A 71 -8.89 18.53 -5.89
CA GLY A 71 -9.40 19.86 -6.19
C GLY A 71 -10.77 20.14 -5.55
N ILE A 72 -11.63 19.12 -5.46
CA ILE A 72 -13.01 19.27 -4.95
C ILE A 72 -13.06 19.21 -3.41
N PHE A 73 -12.32 18.31 -2.78
CA PHE A 73 -12.44 18.00 -1.35
C PHE A 73 -11.28 18.55 -0.48
N GLY A 74 -10.29 19.20 -1.09
CA GLY A 74 -9.18 19.85 -0.37
C GLY A 74 -8.17 18.88 0.24
N THR A 75 -7.25 19.41 1.06
CA THR A 75 -6.21 18.63 1.72
C THR A 75 -6.81 17.55 2.61
N PRO A 76 -6.32 16.29 2.52
CA PRO A 76 -6.76 15.24 3.42
C PRO A 76 -6.54 15.68 4.88
N PRO A 77 -7.45 15.31 5.79
CA PRO A 77 -7.31 15.67 7.20
C PRO A 77 -5.94 15.23 7.70
N GLN A 78 -5.22 16.17 8.34
CA GLN A 78 -3.91 15.92 8.92
C GLN A 78 -3.97 14.63 9.76
N PRO A 79 -2.99 13.71 9.63
CA PRO A 79 -2.99 12.49 10.43
C PRO A 79 -3.01 12.87 11.91
N LYS A 80 -4.04 12.42 12.63
CA LYS A 80 -4.24 12.72 14.05
C LYS A 80 -2.95 12.34 14.81
N PRO A 81 -2.40 13.23 15.67
CA PRO A 81 -1.17 12.93 16.38
C PRO A 81 -1.31 11.63 17.16
N SER A 82 -0.51 10.63 16.79
CA SER A 82 -0.49 9.31 17.42
C SER A 82 0.15 9.42 18.81
N PRO A 83 -0.38 8.72 19.84
CA PRO A 83 0.17 8.73 21.20
C PRO A 83 1.63 8.27 21.26
N ALA A 84 2.12 7.55 20.24
CA ALA A 84 3.52 7.15 20.12
C ALA A 84 4.49 8.35 20.15
N ASN A 85 4.12 9.48 19.54
CA ASN A 85 4.97 10.67 19.47
C ASN A 85 5.12 11.35 20.85
N LEU A 86 4.12 11.21 21.71
CA LEU A 86 4.13 11.76 23.06
C LEU A 86 4.99 10.92 24.00
N LEU A 87 4.92 9.59 23.88
CA LEU A 87 5.78 8.66 24.62
C LEU A 87 7.26 8.89 24.29
N ILE A 88 7.60 9.06 23.01
CA ILE A 88 8.98 9.32 22.57
C ILE A 88 9.53 10.61 23.23
N ARG A 89 8.72 11.69 23.29
CA ARG A 89 9.12 12.94 23.97
C ARG A 89 9.35 12.74 25.46
N ILE A 90 8.51 11.95 26.13
CA ILE A 90 8.67 11.66 27.57
C ILE A 90 9.96 10.85 27.81
N TYR A 91 10.24 9.83 27.00
CA TYR A 91 11.49 9.07 27.10
C TYR A 91 12.73 9.93 26.90
N GLN A 92 12.70 10.88 25.97
CA GLN A 92 13.82 11.77 25.71
C GLN A 92 14.10 12.71 26.91
N TRP A 93 13.05 13.18 27.59
CA TRP A 93 13.18 13.96 28.83
C TRP A 93 13.70 13.12 29.99
N LEU A 94 13.21 11.89 30.16
CA LEU A 94 13.71 10.95 31.17
C LEU A 94 15.21 10.68 30.99
N LEU A 95 15.67 10.47 29.76
CA LEU A 95 17.09 10.30 29.43
C LEU A 95 17.92 11.53 29.79
N LEU A 96 17.45 12.74 29.50
CA LEU A 96 18.15 13.98 29.85
C LEU A 96 18.24 14.17 31.37
N ILE A 97 17.16 13.88 32.10
CA ILE A 97 17.13 13.93 33.57
C ILE A 97 18.12 12.92 34.15
N TRP A 98 18.17 11.71 33.59
CA TRP A 98 19.10 10.66 34.02
C TRP A 98 20.57 11.07 33.80
N GLN A 99 20.89 11.61 32.62
CA GLN A 99 22.23 12.15 32.32
C GLN A 99 22.61 13.28 33.28
N TRP A 100 21.66 14.16 33.60
CA TRP A 100 21.87 15.24 34.57
C TRP A 100 22.14 14.69 35.98
N LEU A 101 21.36 13.71 36.44
CA LEU A 101 21.56 13.05 37.74
C LEU A 101 22.92 12.35 37.84
N LEU A 102 23.34 11.62 36.81
CA LEU A 102 24.67 11.00 36.75
C LEU A 102 25.79 12.05 36.86
N SER A 103 25.64 13.20 36.19
CA SER A 103 26.60 14.31 36.26
C SER A 103 26.64 14.99 37.64
N LEU A 104 25.52 14.99 38.36
CA LEU A 104 25.39 15.56 39.70
C LEU A 104 26.04 14.63 40.74
N PHE A 105 25.74 13.33 40.68
CA PHE A 105 26.37 12.32 41.52
C PHE A 105 27.88 12.21 41.28
N GLY A 106 28.33 12.27 40.02
CA GLY A 106 29.75 12.25 39.69
C GLY A 106 30.53 13.46 40.24
N ARG A 107 29.88 14.64 40.34
CA ARG A 107 30.49 15.83 40.97
C ARG A 107 30.58 15.73 42.48
N LEU A 108 29.57 15.15 43.13
CA LEU A 108 29.56 14.94 44.58
C LEU A 108 30.61 13.92 45.03
N PHE A 109 30.82 12.85 44.26
CA PHE A 109 31.82 11.83 44.60
C PHE A 109 33.28 12.29 44.39
N LYS A 110 33.55 13.20 43.44
CA LYS A 110 34.90 13.73 43.19
C LYS A 110 35.44 14.66 44.28
N GLN A 111 34.59 15.19 45.16
CA GLN A 111 35.02 16.06 46.26
C GLN A 111 35.61 15.27 47.47
N GLY A 112 35.47 13.94 47.50
CA GLY A 112 35.91 13.10 48.63
C GLY A 112 37.36 12.59 48.58
N THR A 113 38.09 12.75 47.47
CA THR A 113 39.43 12.14 47.30
C THR A 113 40.59 13.12 47.40
N HIS A 114 40.41 14.30 48.00
CA HIS A 114 41.46 15.35 48.07
C HIS A 114 41.84 15.78 49.50
N LYS A 115 41.69 14.89 50.48
CA LYS A 115 42.22 15.07 51.85
C LYS A 115 42.67 13.74 52.45
N THR A 116 43.89 13.32 52.12
CA THR A 116 44.72 12.47 52.99
C THR A 116 46.17 12.79 52.62
N ASP A 117 46.76 13.69 53.42
CA ASP A 117 48.19 13.80 53.67
C ASP A 117 48.45 13.01 54.97
#